data_AF-A0A9K3E4T9-F1
#
_entry.id   AF-A0A9K3E4T9-F1
#
_cell.length_a   1.000
_cell.length_b   1.000
_cell.length_c   1.000
_cell.angle_alpha   90.00
_cell.angle_beta   90.00
_cell.angle_gamma   90.00
#
_symmetry.space_group_name_H-M   'P 1'
#
loop_
_entity.id
_entity.type
_entity.pdbx_description
1 polymer ?
#
loop_
_entity_poly.entity_id
_entity_poly.type
_entity_poly.pdbx_seq_one_letter_code
_entity_poly.pdbx_strand_id
1 'polypeptide(L)'
;MAKLLNNCVAAVWSWYKGRLDDGGAATVKAIMHWQYRTISRGHNSILHNLNALLGPKTEDYILFYGLRTYGRLGDDDPIVTSQVYVHSKVMIVDDRITLIGSSNINDRSLLGHRGSEIGVHIEDREFTESTMNGESWSAGKFANSLRLSLWSEHLGLHGGDKLY
;
A
#
# COMPACT_ATOMS: atom_id res chain seq x y z
N MET A 1 -10.08 0.44 -25.06
CA MET A 1 -10.44 1.14 -23.81
C MET A 1 -9.62 0.52 -22.70
N ALA A 2 -8.48 1.12 -22.36
CA ALA A 2 -7.46 0.50 -21.51
C ALA A 2 -7.99 0.32 -20.07
N LYS A 3 -8.07 -0.94 -19.62
CA LYS A 3 -8.17 -1.28 -18.20
C LYS A 3 -6.81 -0.96 -17.58
N LEU A 4 -6.69 0.22 -16.99
CA LEU A 4 -5.56 0.66 -16.17
C LEU A 4 -5.61 -0.05 -14.82
N LEU A 5 -5.54 -1.38 -14.85
CA LEU A 5 -5.75 -2.19 -13.67
C LEU A 5 -4.68 -3.23 -13.47
N ASN A 6 -4.14 -3.20 -12.26
CA ASN A 6 -2.80 -3.62 -11.84
C ASN A 6 -1.80 -2.53 -12.19
N ASN A 7 -1.17 -1.95 -11.17
CA ASN A 7 0.25 -1.52 -11.18
C ASN A 7 0.61 -0.41 -10.18
N CYS A 8 -0.26 -0.04 -9.26
CA CYS A 8 0.16 0.74 -8.09
C CYS A 8 -0.05 -0.08 -6.82
N VAL A 9 0.98 -0.81 -6.39
CA VAL A 9 1.05 -1.23 -4.98
C VAL A 9 1.49 0.00 -4.18
N ALA A 10 0.52 0.84 -3.82
CA ALA A 10 0.73 1.86 -2.80
C ALA A 10 0.58 1.18 -1.43
N ALA A 11 1.61 0.49 -0.96
CA ALA A 11 1.69 0.09 0.44
C ALA A 11 2.10 1.31 1.27
N VAL A 12 1.19 2.27 1.43
CA VAL A 12 1.43 3.46 2.26
C VAL A 12 0.24 3.71 3.16
N TRP A 13 0.26 3.04 4.31
CA TRP A 13 -0.65 3.37 5.39
C TRP A 13 0.16 3.63 6.64
N SER A 14 0.49 4.91 6.86
CA SER A 14 1.07 5.38 8.10
C SER A 14 0.05 5.20 9.23
N TRP A 15 0.06 4.05 9.89
CA TRP A 15 -0.62 3.92 11.17
C TRP A 15 0.23 4.56 12.27
N TYR A 16 -0.35 4.85 13.43
CA TYR A 16 0.36 5.37 14.59
C TYR A 16 0.47 4.29 15.66
N LYS A 17 1.59 4.24 16.38
CA LYS A 17 1.78 3.32 17.52
C LYS A 17 1.08 3.90 18.77
N GLY A 18 -0.21 3.65 18.91
CA GLY A 18 -1.01 4.06 20.08
C GLY A 18 -2.27 3.23 20.22
N ARG A 19 -2.73 3.00 21.45
CA ARG A 19 -3.96 2.23 21.68
C ARG A 19 -5.18 3.13 21.46
N LEU A 20 -6.28 2.56 21.00
CA LEU A 20 -7.52 3.32 20.75
C LEU A 20 -8.25 3.72 22.04
N ASP A 21 -7.86 3.14 23.17
CA ASP A 21 -8.49 3.24 24.48
C ASP A 21 -7.73 4.14 25.48
N ASP A 22 -6.60 4.74 25.10
CA ASP A 22 -5.77 5.58 25.96
C ASP A 22 -5.76 7.08 25.58
N GLY A 23 -5.04 7.90 26.34
CA GLY A 23 -4.89 9.35 26.06
C GLY A 23 -4.20 9.67 24.72
N GLY A 24 -3.47 8.72 24.12
CA GLY A 24 -2.90 8.80 22.77
C GLY A 24 -3.92 8.57 21.65
N ALA A 25 -5.14 8.16 21.99
CA ALA A 25 -6.23 7.97 21.03
C ALA A 25 -6.61 9.27 20.29
N ALA A 26 -6.37 10.45 20.87
CA ALA A 26 -6.65 11.72 20.20
C ALA A 26 -5.80 11.89 18.92
N THR A 27 -4.50 11.59 18.99
CA THR A 27 -3.59 11.64 17.84
C THR A 27 -3.97 10.61 16.78
N VAL A 28 -4.29 9.38 17.21
CA VAL A 28 -4.75 8.33 16.30
C VAL A 28 -6.04 8.73 15.59
N LYS A 29 -7.02 9.26 16.33
CA LYS A 29 -8.29 9.75 15.78
C LYS A 29 -8.08 10.91 14.81
N ALA A 30 -7.16 11.82 15.08
CA ALA A 30 -6.82 12.91 14.18
C ALA A 30 -6.21 12.40 12.86
N ILE A 31 -5.27 11.45 12.93
CA ILE A 31 -4.68 10.82 11.74
C ILE A 31 -5.77 10.07 10.95
N MET A 32 -6.60 9.27 11.62
CA MET A 32 -7.71 8.55 10.99
C MET A 32 -8.71 9.51 10.34
N HIS A 33 -9.02 10.66 10.95
CA HIS A 33 -9.90 11.67 10.36
C HIS A 33 -9.41 12.10 8.98
N TRP A 34 -8.13 12.48 8.87
CA TRP A 34 -7.53 12.89 7.61
C TRP A 34 -7.42 11.74 6.61
N GLN A 35 -7.06 10.55 7.07
CA GLN A 35 -7.03 9.35 6.23
C GLN A 35 -8.40 9.08 5.60
N TYR A 36 -9.47 9.04 6.39
CA TYR A 36 -10.81 8.84 5.86
C TYR A 36 -11.28 10.01 5.00
N ARG A 37 -10.90 11.25 5.31
CA ARG A 37 -11.25 12.41 4.48
C ARG A 37 -10.64 12.32 3.09
N THR A 38 -9.41 11.81 2.98
CA THR A 38 -8.76 11.56 1.70
C THR A 38 -9.39 10.39 0.95
N ILE A 39 -9.66 9.27 1.64
CA ILE A 39 -10.12 8.03 1.00
C ILE A 39 -11.62 8.10 0.62
N SER A 40 -12.50 8.35 1.59
CA SER A 40 -13.94 8.06 1.42
C SER A 40 -14.92 9.06 2.04
N ARG A 41 -14.47 10.02 2.84
CA ARG A 41 -15.35 10.94 3.58
C ARG A 41 -15.28 12.35 3.03
N GLY A 42 -16.39 12.81 2.48
CA GLY A 42 -16.55 14.16 1.94
C GLY A 42 -16.45 14.20 0.42
N HIS A 43 -16.92 15.31 -0.16
CA HIS A 43 -17.06 15.52 -1.60
C HIS A 43 -15.71 15.55 -2.35
N ASN A 44 -14.61 15.84 -1.65
CA ASN A 44 -13.26 15.85 -2.24
C ASN A 44 -12.50 14.52 -2.07
N SER A 45 -13.13 13.49 -1.49
CA SER A 45 -12.46 12.21 -1.27
C SER A 45 -12.29 11.42 -2.57
N ILE A 46 -11.26 10.58 -2.64
CA ILE A 46 -10.92 9.76 -3.82
C ILE A 46 -12.12 8.90 -4.23
N LEU A 47 -12.70 8.15 -3.29
CA LEU A 47 -13.82 7.27 -3.59
C LEU A 47 -15.09 8.04 -3.94
N HIS A 48 -15.35 9.22 -3.36
CA HIS A 48 -16.50 10.03 -3.78
C HIS A 48 -16.37 10.44 -5.26
N ASN A 49 -15.22 10.99 -5.63
CA ASN A 49 -14.96 11.47 -6.99
C ASN A 49 -14.95 10.32 -8.00
N LEU A 50 -14.33 9.18 -7.69
CA LEU A 50 -14.33 8.03 -8.58
C LEU A 50 -15.71 7.40 -8.72
N ASN A 51 -16.46 7.25 -7.62
CA ASN A 51 -17.83 6.72 -7.67
C ASN A 51 -18.78 7.62 -8.45
N ALA A 52 -18.60 8.95 -8.40
CA ALA A 52 -19.39 9.87 -9.21
C ALA A 52 -19.18 9.66 -10.72
N LEU A 53 -18.00 9.20 -11.14
CA LEU A 53 -17.64 8.99 -12.55
C LEU A 53 -17.87 7.55 -13.02
N LEU A 54 -17.56 6.56 -12.18
CA LEU A 54 -17.46 5.15 -12.55
C LEU A 54 -18.57 4.29 -11.90
N GLY A 55 -19.26 4.84 -10.89
CA GLY A 55 -20.24 4.11 -10.09
C GLY A 55 -19.63 2.84 -9.46
N PRO A 56 -20.33 1.69 -9.51
CA PRO A 56 -19.85 0.42 -8.96
C PRO A 56 -18.48 -0.02 -9.49
N LYS A 57 -18.09 0.37 -10.71
CA LYS A 57 -16.78 0.00 -11.28
C LYS A 57 -15.60 0.61 -10.54
N THR A 58 -15.81 1.53 -9.60
CA THR A 58 -14.72 2.14 -8.83
C THR A 58 -13.84 1.10 -8.14
N GLU A 59 -14.45 0.04 -7.59
CA GLU A 59 -13.73 -1.05 -6.92
C GLU A 59 -12.87 -1.87 -7.87
N ASP A 60 -13.18 -1.84 -9.17
CA ASP A 60 -12.28 -2.41 -10.17
C ASP A 60 -10.95 -1.66 -10.10
N TYR A 61 -10.91 -0.32 -9.97
CA TYR A 61 -9.71 0.51 -10.18
C TYR A 61 -8.85 0.78 -8.94
N ILE A 62 -9.44 0.79 -7.75
CA ILE A 62 -8.71 1.16 -6.52
C ILE A 62 -9.21 0.37 -5.32
N LEU A 63 -8.26 -0.18 -4.56
CA LEU A 63 -8.53 -1.02 -3.41
C LEU A 63 -7.65 -0.57 -2.23
N PHE A 64 -8.20 -0.66 -1.02
CA PHE A 64 -7.56 -0.22 0.21
C PHE A 64 -7.45 -1.40 1.17
N TYR A 65 -6.23 -1.79 1.55
CA TYR A 65 -5.97 -2.95 2.40
C TYR A 65 -5.20 -2.57 3.66
N GLY A 66 -5.40 -3.37 4.71
CA GLY A 66 -4.57 -3.38 5.91
C GLY A 66 -4.07 -4.80 6.17
N LEU A 67 -2.99 -4.93 6.95
CA LEU A 67 -2.40 -6.22 7.29
C LEU A 67 -2.73 -6.60 8.74
N ARG A 68 -3.03 -7.87 8.97
CA ARG A 68 -3.32 -8.43 10.29
C ARG A 68 -2.80 -9.85 10.36
N THR A 69 -2.27 -10.22 11.51
CA THR A 69 -1.84 -11.59 11.80
C THR A 69 -2.47 -12.08 13.09
N TYR A 70 -2.34 -13.38 13.35
CA TYR A 70 -2.77 -14.03 14.57
C TYR A 70 -1.71 -15.05 15.00
N GLY A 71 -1.74 -15.39 16.28
CA GLY A 71 -0.83 -16.36 16.87
C GLY A 71 -1.35 -16.81 18.22
N ARG A 72 -0.54 -17.57 18.94
CA ARG A 72 -0.85 -17.97 20.31
C ARG A 72 0.19 -17.40 21.27
N LEU A 73 -0.23 -16.99 22.47
CA LEU A 73 0.63 -16.25 23.40
C LEU A 73 0.30 -16.54 24.86
N GLY A 74 1.26 -17.05 25.63
CA GLY A 74 1.13 -17.32 27.07
C GLY A 74 1.01 -18.81 27.39
N ASP A 75 1.02 -19.14 28.68
CA ASP A 75 1.06 -20.54 29.15
C ASP A 75 -0.23 -21.32 28.79
N ASP A 76 -1.38 -20.64 28.77
CA ASP A 76 -2.68 -21.22 28.38
C ASP A 76 -2.90 -21.23 26.85
N ASP A 77 -1.89 -20.86 26.06
CA ASP A 77 -1.90 -20.87 24.60
C ASP A 77 -3.10 -20.15 23.92
N PRO A 78 -3.61 -19.02 24.46
CA PRO A 78 -4.76 -18.33 23.89
C PRO A 78 -4.45 -17.76 22.50
N ILE A 79 -5.44 -17.84 21.60
CA ILE A 79 -5.34 -17.23 20.28
C ILE A 79 -5.48 -15.72 20.41
N VAL A 80 -4.49 -15.00 19.89
CA VAL A 80 -4.45 -13.53 19.86
C VAL A 80 -4.30 -13.05 18.42
N THR A 81 -4.83 -11.85 18.14
CA THR A 81 -4.63 -11.19 16.84
C THR A 81 -4.05 -9.80 17.04
N SER A 82 -3.17 -9.39 16.12
CA SER A 82 -2.63 -8.05 16.07
C SER A 82 -2.58 -7.53 14.64
N GLN A 83 -2.76 -6.23 14.48
CA GLN A 83 -2.51 -5.58 13.21
C GLN A 83 -0.99 -5.60 12.92
N VAL A 84 -0.62 -5.86 11.68
CA VAL A 84 0.77 -5.69 11.24
C VAL A 84 0.98 -4.22 10.91
N TYR A 85 1.98 -3.62 11.54
CA TYR A 85 2.26 -2.20 11.41
C TYR A 85 2.99 -1.90 10.09
N VAL A 86 2.25 -1.37 9.12
CA VAL A 86 2.80 -0.98 7.81
C VAL A 86 3.58 0.33 7.96
N HIS A 87 4.90 0.23 8.16
CA HIS A 87 5.77 1.40 8.26
C HIS A 87 6.43 1.78 6.92
N SER A 88 6.20 1.00 5.87
CA SER A 88 6.79 1.22 4.55
C SER A 88 6.33 2.53 3.92
N LYS A 89 7.22 3.13 3.11
CA LYS A 89 6.91 4.22 2.17
C LYS A 89 7.51 3.86 0.83
N VAL A 90 6.79 2.99 0.14
CA VAL A 90 7.20 2.39 -1.14
C VAL A 90 6.08 2.58 -2.14
N MET A 91 6.45 2.92 -3.37
CA MET A 91 5.56 2.94 -4.53
C MET A 91 6.24 2.20 -5.67
N ILE A 92 5.54 1.22 -6.24
CA ILE A 92 5.96 0.50 -7.44
C ILE A 92 4.99 0.87 -8.55
N VAL A 93 5.52 1.24 -9.72
CA VAL A 93 4.74 1.63 -10.90
C VAL A 93 5.18 0.78 -12.09
N ASP A 94 4.20 0.14 -12.71
CA ASP A 94 4.30 -0.63 -13.96
C ASP A 94 5.35 -1.75 -14.00
N ASP A 95 5.75 -2.26 -12.83
CA ASP A 95 6.90 -3.15 -12.68
C ASP A 95 8.17 -2.57 -13.33
N ARG A 96 8.36 -1.25 -13.35
CA ARG A 96 9.54 -0.58 -13.95
C ARG A 96 10.15 0.53 -13.11
N ILE A 97 9.33 1.18 -12.29
CA ILE A 97 9.77 2.29 -11.45
C ILE A 97 9.46 1.94 -10.01
N THR A 98 10.42 2.17 -9.12
CA THR A 98 10.22 2.05 -7.68
C THR A 98 10.70 3.30 -6.96
N LEU A 99 9.85 3.85 -6.10
CA LEU A 99 10.19 4.88 -5.13
C LEU A 99 10.28 4.24 -3.75
N ILE A 100 11.39 4.45 -3.04
CA ILE A 100 11.58 3.99 -1.66
C ILE A 100 12.16 5.14 -0.83
N GLY A 101 11.61 5.40 0.34
CA GLY A 101 12.16 6.46 1.20
C GLY A 101 11.53 6.53 2.58
N SER A 102 11.72 7.68 3.23
CA SER A 102 11.13 8.00 4.54
C SER A 102 9.79 8.76 4.42
N SER A 103 9.53 9.40 3.27
CA SER A 103 8.37 10.27 3.05
C SER A 103 7.04 9.54 3.11
N ASN A 104 6.21 9.87 4.10
CA ASN A 104 4.80 9.46 4.09
C ASN A 104 4.02 10.22 3.01
N ILE A 105 2.88 9.68 2.57
CA ILE A 105 1.92 10.45 1.76
C ILE A 105 1.14 11.39 2.68
N ASN A 106 1.74 12.52 3.03
CA ASN A 106 1.11 13.62 3.75
C ASN A 106 1.91 14.92 3.60
N ASP A 107 1.30 16.03 3.97
CA ASP A 107 1.90 17.37 3.88
C ASP A 107 3.17 17.55 4.72
N ARG A 108 3.31 16.81 5.83
CA ARG A 108 4.52 16.89 6.66
C ARG A 108 5.74 16.41 5.88
N SER A 109 5.60 15.32 5.13
CA SER A 109 6.69 14.75 4.35
C SER A 109 6.82 15.36 2.95
N LEU A 110 5.71 15.73 2.29
CA LEU A 110 5.74 16.10 0.86
C LEU A 110 5.86 17.60 0.56
N LEU A 111 5.58 18.50 1.51
CA LEU A 111 5.69 19.96 1.25
C LEU A 111 7.13 20.51 1.33
N GLY A 112 8.13 19.68 1.68
CA GLY A 112 9.55 20.03 1.66
C GLY A 112 10.06 21.01 2.73
N HIS A 113 9.17 21.68 3.48
CA HIS A 113 9.53 22.68 4.51
C HIS A 113 9.16 22.27 5.94
N ARG A 114 8.70 21.02 6.15
CA ARG A 114 8.25 20.50 7.45
C ARG A 114 9.14 19.37 7.97
N GLY A 115 9.13 18.21 7.30
CA GLY A 115 10.01 17.09 7.59
C GLY A 115 11.22 17.05 6.65
N SER A 116 12.41 16.75 7.19
CA SER A 116 13.54 16.32 6.38
C SER A 116 13.33 14.87 5.98
N GLU A 117 13.20 14.62 4.69
CA GLU A 117 12.96 13.29 4.14
C GLU A 117 14.05 12.90 3.14
N ILE A 118 14.28 11.61 2.98
CA ILE A 118 15.16 11.05 1.96
C ILE A 118 14.43 9.95 1.20
N GLY A 119 14.68 9.85 -0.09
CA GLY A 119 14.12 8.80 -0.92
C GLY A 119 14.95 8.60 -2.18
N VAL A 120 14.76 7.43 -2.79
CA VAL A 120 15.42 7.02 -4.03
C VAL A 120 14.36 6.78 -5.10
N HIS A 121 14.67 7.20 -6.32
CA HIS A 121 13.92 6.86 -7.52
C HIS A 121 14.74 5.86 -8.33
N ILE A 122 14.22 4.64 -8.45
CA ILE A 122 14.86 3.54 -9.16
C ILE A 122 14.05 3.29 -10.43
N GLU A 123 14.69 3.49 -11.57
CA GLU A 123 14.15 3.15 -12.88
C GLU A 123 14.96 1.98 -13.44
N ASP A 124 14.29 0.85 -13.67
CA ASP A 124 14.93 -0.35 -14.18
C ASP A 124 15.47 -0.14 -15.60
N ARG A 125 16.70 -0.59 -15.83
CA ARG A 125 17.36 -0.63 -17.15
C ARG A 125 17.54 -2.05 -17.68
N GLU A 126 17.36 -3.04 -16.80
CA GLU A 126 17.37 -4.45 -17.15
C GLU A 126 15.96 -5.01 -16.99
N PHE A 127 15.54 -5.80 -17.97
CA PHE A 127 14.17 -6.32 -18.03
C PHE A 127 14.14 -7.84 -18.08
N THR A 128 13.00 -8.40 -17.67
CA THR A 128 12.64 -9.80 -17.77
C THR A 128 11.29 -9.93 -18.47
N GLU A 129 11.11 -11.04 -19.18
CA GLU A 129 9.80 -11.41 -19.74
C GLU A 129 8.79 -11.59 -18.61
N SER A 130 7.61 -11.00 -18.79
CA SER A 130 6.47 -11.03 -17.87
C SER A 130 5.17 -10.89 -18.67
N THR A 131 4.05 -10.78 -17.98
CA THR A 131 2.76 -10.44 -18.58
C THR A 131 2.11 -9.27 -17.87
N MET A 132 1.33 -8.48 -18.59
CA MET A 132 0.56 -7.37 -18.07
C MET A 132 -0.84 -7.41 -18.69
N ASN A 133 -1.86 -7.64 -17.88
CA ASN A 133 -3.24 -7.80 -18.36
C ASN A 133 -3.37 -8.86 -19.49
N GLY A 134 -2.64 -9.98 -19.36
CA GLY A 134 -2.65 -11.10 -20.31
C GLY A 134 -1.76 -10.92 -21.55
N GLU A 135 -1.19 -9.74 -21.76
CA GLU A 135 -0.30 -9.44 -22.88
C GLU A 135 1.17 -9.56 -22.46
N SER A 136 2.07 -9.87 -23.40
CA SER A 136 3.52 -9.89 -23.14
C SER A 136 4.01 -8.52 -22.63
N TRP A 137 4.77 -8.53 -21.55
CA TRP A 137 5.27 -7.32 -20.91
C TRP A 137 6.75 -7.46 -20.53
N SER A 138 7.54 -6.45 -20.88
CA SER A 138 8.94 -6.37 -20.45
C SER A 138 8.99 -5.64 -19.11
N ALA A 139 9.13 -6.41 -18.03
CA ALA A 139 9.12 -5.91 -16.66
C ALA A 139 10.55 -5.65 -16.16
N GLY A 140 10.77 -4.56 -15.44
CA GLY A 140 12.03 -4.25 -14.79
C GLY A 140 12.38 -5.30 -13.73
N LYS A 141 13.63 -5.76 -13.71
CA LYS A 141 14.05 -6.84 -12.80
C LYS A 141 13.86 -6.46 -11.33
N PHE A 142 14.22 -5.25 -10.94
CA PHE A 142 14.11 -4.80 -9.55
C PHE A 142 12.65 -4.57 -9.15
N ALA A 143 11.92 -3.74 -9.89
CA ALA A 143 10.52 -3.42 -9.56
C ALA A 143 9.62 -4.67 -9.54
N ASN A 144 9.75 -5.56 -10.53
CA ASN A 144 9.01 -6.81 -10.58
C ASN A 144 9.35 -7.72 -9.39
N SER A 145 10.64 -7.99 -9.15
CA SER A 145 11.05 -8.87 -8.06
C SER A 145 10.61 -8.35 -6.69
N LEU A 146 10.67 -7.04 -6.47
CA LEU A 146 10.18 -6.41 -5.25
C LEU A 146 8.66 -6.57 -5.11
N ARG A 147 7.88 -6.29 -6.17
CA ARG A 147 6.42 -6.45 -6.15
C ARG A 147 6.04 -7.89 -5.83
N LEU A 148 6.65 -8.85 -6.53
CA LEU A 148 6.40 -10.27 -6.34
C LEU A 148 6.76 -10.74 -4.93
N SER A 149 7.89 -10.31 -4.37
CA SER A 149 8.28 -10.64 -3.00
C SER A 149 7.24 -10.15 -1.98
N LEU A 150 6.81 -8.89 -2.10
CA LEU A 150 5.77 -8.30 -1.22
C LEU A 150 4.41 -8.99 -1.39
N TRP A 151 4.03 -9.35 -2.61
CA TRP A 151 2.80 -10.07 -2.87
C TRP A 151 2.84 -11.47 -2.26
N SER A 152 3.94 -12.20 -2.44
CA SER A 152 4.11 -13.53 -1.87
C SER A 152 4.01 -13.48 -0.34
N GLU A 153 4.69 -12.53 0.30
CA GLU A 153 4.60 -12.34 1.76
C GLU A 153 3.15 -12.06 2.21
N HIS A 154 2.50 -11.07 1.61
CA HIS A 154 1.17 -10.62 2.07
C HIS A 154 0.02 -11.57 1.72
N LEU A 155 0.17 -12.36 0.65
CA LEU A 155 -0.82 -13.36 0.25
C LEU A 155 -0.53 -14.76 0.85
N GLY A 156 0.57 -14.91 1.60
CA GLY A 156 0.93 -16.18 2.22
C GLY A 156 1.39 -17.25 1.22
N LEU A 157 2.01 -16.83 0.12
CA LEU A 157 2.49 -17.73 -0.93
C LEU A 157 3.90 -18.21 -0.58
N HIS A 158 4.14 -19.51 -0.70
CA HIS A 158 5.43 -20.14 -0.42
C HIS A 158 6.10 -20.62 -1.71
N GLY A 159 7.40 -20.92 -1.64
CA GLY A 159 8.21 -21.31 -2.81
C GLY A 159 7.59 -22.49 -3.56
N GLY A 160 6.94 -22.19 -4.70
CA GLY A 160 6.19 -23.16 -5.52
C GLY A 160 4.82 -22.62 -5.97
N ASP A 161 4.24 -21.68 -5.24
CA ASP A 161 2.98 -21.05 -5.61
C ASP A 161 3.19 -20.05 -6.75
N LYS A 162 2.45 -20.24 -7.85
CA LYS A 162 2.50 -19.34 -9.00
C LYS A 162 1.61 -18.13 -8.76
N LEU A 163 2.24 -16.97 -8.62
CA LEU A 163 1.62 -15.73 -9.05
C LEU A 163 1.69 -15.78 -10.57
N TYR A 164 0.54 -16.11 -11.20
CA TYR A 164 0.29 -16.29 -12.64
C TYR A 164 1.05 -17.43 -13.36
#